data_AF-A0A024ULP6-F1
#
_entry.id   AF-A0A024ULP6-F1
#
_cell.length_a   1.000
_cell.length_b   1.000
_cell.length_c   1.000
_cell.angle_alpha   90.00
_cell.angle_beta   90.00
_cell.angle_gamma   90.00
#
_symmetry.space_group_name_H-M   'P 1'
#
loop_
_entity.id
_entity.type
_entity.pdbx_description
1 polymer ?
#
loop_
_entity_poly.entity_id
_entity_poly.type
_entity_poly.pdbx_seq_one_letter_code
_entity_poly.pdbx_strand_id
1 'polypeptide(L)'
;MDASSLPLLRAGPDLMRVGFQRASEDTRPVHEVQRLETHRRLRGFEGKMRSVEQIYGKAAAMRLRTEKILLEQHTRLPGLPSSRCGLDTVLGNDDTLDFTDILNDPQDSPEAPQFRVHDVMEVKLAIF
;
A
#
# COMPACT_ATOMS: atom_id res chain seq x y z
N MET A 1 11.38 -2.44 -5.14
CA MET A 1 12.34 -3.52 -4.88
C MET A 1 13.14 -3.67 -6.16
N ASP A 2 14.35 -3.13 -6.20
CA ASP A 2 15.22 -3.24 -7.38
C ASP A 2 15.64 -4.70 -7.55
N ALA A 3 15.45 -5.26 -8.74
CA ALA A 3 15.71 -6.67 -9.03
C ALA A 3 17.20 -7.07 -8.99
N SER A 4 18.11 -6.13 -8.68
CA SER A 4 19.56 -6.32 -8.73
C SER A 4 20.25 -6.31 -7.36
N SER A 5 19.52 -6.21 -6.25
CA SER A 5 20.10 -6.25 -4.91
C SER A 5 19.56 -7.44 -4.11
N LEU A 6 20.46 -8.14 -3.41
CA LEU A 6 20.08 -9.22 -2.49
C LEU A 6 19.23 -8.62 -1.35
N PRO A 7 18.08 -9.22 -1.01
CA PRO A 7 17.25 -8.70 0.07
C PRO A 7 17.98 -8.81 1.42
N LEU A 8 18.07 -7.70 2.14
CA LEU A 8 18.58 -7.68 3.52
C LEU A 8 17.54 -8.32 4.45
N LEU A 9 17.84 -9.51 4.96
CA LEU A 9 17.03 -10.19 5.98
C LEU A 9 17.20 -9.48 7.32
N ARG A 10 16.18 -8.70 7.72
CA ARG A 10 16.14 -7.99 9.01
C ARG A 10 15.74 -8.91 10.18
N ALA A 11 15.07 -10.01 9.89
CA ALA A 11 14.65 -11.05 10.83
C ALA A 11 14.75 -12.42 10.16
N GLY A 12 14.80 -13.50 10.96
CA GLY A 12 14.74 -14.86 10.43
C GLY A 12 13.45 -15.10 9.62
N PRO A 13 13.50 -15.84 8.50
CA PRO A 13 12.32 -16.09 7.67
C PRO A 13 11.26 -16.89 8.43
N ASP A 14 9.98 -16.51 8.28
CA ASP A 14 8.84 -17.21 8.89
C ASP A 14 8.52 -18.50 8.13
N LEU A 15 9.25 -19.56 8.45
CA LEU A 15 9.18 -20.85 7.75
C LEU A 15 7.82 -21.55 7.91
N MET A 16 7.11 -21.32 9.02
CA MET A 16 5.85 -22.02 9.30
C MET A 16 4.68 -21.41 8.52
N ARG A 17 4.70 -20.08 8.30
CA ARG A 17 3.65 -19.40 7.52
C ARG A 17 3.96 -19.34 6.03
N VAL A 18 5.22 -19.05 5.67
CA VAL A 18 5.62 -18.77 4.28
C VAL A 18 6.23 -20.00 3.60
N GLY A 19 6.55 -21.04 4.38
CA GLY A 19 7.22 -22.24 3.90
C GLY A 19 8.72 -22.07 3.74
N PHE A 20 9.39 -23.11 3.24
CA PHE A 20 10.83 -23.11 3.01
C PHE A 20 11.19 -22.26 1.78
N GLN A 21 11.67 -21.04 2.00
CA GLN A 21 12.12 -20.17 0.92
C GLN A 21 13.60 -20.41 0.56
N ARG A 22 13.91 -20.34 -0.74
CA ARG A 22 15.29 -20.32 -1.25
C ARG A 22 15.63 -18.91 -1.70
N ALA A 23 16.82 -18.42 -1.35
CA ALA A 23 17.27 -17.09 -1.76
C ALA A 23 17.31 -16.88 -3.29
N SER A 24 17.42 -17.96 -4.07
CA SER A 24 17.34 -17.93 -5.54
C SER A 24 15.92 -17.79 -6.08
N GLU A 25 14.90 -18.03 -5.26
CA GLU A 25 13.50 -17.87 -5.61
C GLU A 25 13.08 -16.40 -5.48
N ASP A 26 13.58 -15.71 -4.46
CA ASP A 26 13.37 -14.26 -4.25
C ASP A 26 13.98 -13.39 -5.35
N THR A 27 15.01 -13.87 -6.04
CA THR A 27 15.67 -13.13 -7.13
C THR A 27 15.06 -13.38 -8.51
N ARG A 28 14.01 -14.21 -8.61
CA ARG A 28 13.37 -14.49 -9.90
C ARG A 28 12.65 -13.25 -10.45
N PRO A 29 12.67 -13.04 -11.78
CA PRO A 29 11.89 -11.97 -12.38
C PRO A 29 10.40 -12.19 -12.12
N VAL A 30 9.76 -11.16 -11.56
CA VAL A 30 8.32 -11.12 -11.31
C VAL A 30 7.57 -11.04 -12.64
N HIS A 31 6.37 -11.63 -12.70
CA HIS A 31 5.50 -11.56 -13.88
C HIS A 31 5.23 -10.09 -14.28
N GLU A 32 5.23 -9.79 -15.57
CA GLU A 32 5.15 -8.41 -16.05
C GLU A 32 3.88 -7.69 -15.60
N VAL A 33 2.73 -8.39 -15.59
CA VAL A 33 1.47 -7.84 -15.08
C VAL A 33 1.59 -7.50 -13.59
N GLN A 34 2.16 -8.38 -12.78
CA GLN A 34 2.36 -8.11 -11.35
C GLN A 34 3.30 -6.90 -11.16
N ARG A 35 4.32 -6.74 -12.02
CA ARG A 35 5.18 -5.56 -12.01
C ARG A 35 4.43 -4.28 -12.40
N LEU A 36 3.54 -4.33 -13.39
CA LEU A 36 2.72 -3.18 -13.78
C LEU A 36 1.79 -2.78 -12.64
N GLU A 37 1.12 -3.73 -12.01
CA GLU A 37 0.14 -3.47 -10.95
C GLU A 37 0.77 -2.94 -9.68
N THR A 38 1.91 -3.51 -9.26
CA THR A 38 2.67 -3.00 -8.10
C THR A 38 3.12 -1.55 -8.27
N HIS A 39 3.37 -1.11 -9.51
CA HIS A 39 3.74 0.26 -9.81
C HIS A 39 2.55 1.17 -10.19
N ARG A 40 1.37 0.61 -10.46
CA ARG A 40 0.21 1.33 -10.98
C ARG A 40 -0.25 2.44 -10.04
N ARG A 41 -0.42 2.14 -8.75
CA ARG A 41 -0.88 3.13 -7.76
C ARG A 41 0.07 4.32 -7.61
N LEU A 42 1.38 4.05 -7.46
CA LEU A 42 2.39 5.09 -7.27
C LEU A 42 2.56 5.97 -8.52
N ARG A 43 2.68 5.34 -9.70
CA ARG A 43 2.89 6.08 -10.96
C ARG A 43 1.62 6.76 -11.48
N GLY A 44 0.46 6.16 -11.21
CA GLY A 44 -0.84 6.65 -11.69
C GLY A 44 -1.17 8.02 -11.13
N PHE A 45 -1.01 8.22 -9.82
CA PHE A 45 -1.31 9.52 -9.19
C PHE A 45 -0.36 10.62 -9.68
N GLU A 46 0.96 10.37 -9.70
CA GLU A 46 1.93 11.37 -10.16
C GLU A 46 1.74 11.72 -11.64
N GLY A 47 1.43 10.73 -12.48
CA GLY A 47 1.07 10.94 -13.88
C GLY A 47 -0.15 11.84 -14.03
N LYS A 48 -1.24 11.54 -13.31
CA LYS A 48 -2.46 12.37 -13.28
C LYS A 48 -2.15 13.80 -12.80
N MET A 49 -1.34 13.96 -11.76
CA MET A 49 -0.97 15.30 -11.27
C MET A 49 -0.16 16.09 -12.28
N ARG A 50 0.76 15.46 -13.03
CA ARG A 50 1.49 16.14 -14.12
C ARG A 50 0.54 16.61 -15.22
N SER A 51 -0.44 15.79 -15.58
CA SER A 51 -1.47 16.19 -16.55
C SER A 51 -2.33 17.36 -16.04
N VAL A 52 -2.74 17.34 -14.76
CA VAL A 52 -3.48 18.43 -14.14
C VAL A 52 -2.65 19.72 -14.11
N GLU A 53 -1.35 19.64 -13.81
CA GLU A 53 -0.45 20.81 -13.86
C GLU A 53 -0.37 21.42 -15.25
N GLN A 54 -0.35 20.59 -16.30
CA GLN A 54 -0.28 21.05 -17.69
C GLN A 54 -1.58 21.68 -18.17
N ILE A 55 -2.73 21.12 -17.77
CA ILE A 55 -4.06 21.56 -18.26
C ILE A 55 -4.62 22.70 -17.42
N TYR A 56 -4.57 22.57 -16.10
CA TYR A 56 -5.23 23.46 -15.14
C TYR A 56 -4.25 24.33 -14.35
N GLY A 57 -2.94 24.12 -14.53
CA GLY A 57 -1.89 24.88 -13.85
C GLY A 57 -1.47 24.28 -12.50
N LYS A 58 -0.35 24.81 -11.98
CA LYS A 58 0.30 24.30 -10.76
C LYS A 58 -0.55 24.42 -9.51
N ALA A 59 -1.36 25.47 -9.39
CA ALA A 59 -2.20 25.69 -8.21
C ALA A 59 -3.25 24.59 -8.02
N ALA A 60 -3.88 24.15 -9.13
CA ALA A 60 -4.87 23.07 -9.10
C ALA A 60 -4.25 21.75 -8.63
N ALA A 61 -3.08 21.38 -9.16
CA ALA A 61 -2.39 20.18 -8.74
C ALA A 61 -1.87 20.25 -7.30
N MET A 62 -1.40 21.42 -6.86
CA MET A 62 -1.00 21.63 -5.46
C MET A 62 -2.19 21.42 -4.52
N ARG A 63 -3.37 21.94 -4.88
CA ARG A 63 -4.60 21.74 -4.10
C ARG A 63 -4.96 20.25 -3.99
N LEU A 64 -4.95 19.50 -5.09
CA LEU A 64 -5.23 18.05 -5.04
C LEU A 64 -4.22 17.28 -4.20
N ARG A 65 -2.93 17.66 -4.24
CA ARG A 65 -1.92 17.08 -3.34
C ARG A 65 -2.20 17.41 -1.87
N THR A 66 -2.63 18.62 -1.56
CA THR A 66 -3.00 18.99 -0.19
C THR A 66 -4.23 18.25 0.30
N GLU A 67 -5.25 18.09 -0.55
CA GLU A 67 -6.46 17.30 -0.23
C GLU A 67 -6.10 15.84 0.03
N LYS A 68 -5.24 15.24 -0.80
CA LYS A 68 -4.70 13.90 -0.58
C LYS A 68 -4.02 13.78 0.80
N ILE A 69 -3.10 14.68 1.13
CA ILE A 69 -2.38 14.66 2.43
C ILE A 69 -3.36 14.77 3.60
N LEU A 70 -4.36 15.65 3.50
CA LEU A 70 -5.37 15.82 4.54
C LEU A 70 -6.17 14.51 4.76
N LEU A 71 -6.55 13.85 3.67
CA LEU A 71 -7.35 12.62 3.71
C LEU A 71 -6.52 11.41 4.19
N GLU A 72 -5.21 11.38 3.89
CA GLU A 72 -4.30 10.34 4.40
C GLU A 72 -4.16 10.36 5.93
N GLN A 73 -4.23 11.55 6.55
CA GLN A 73 -4.13 11.72 8.00
C GLN A 73 -5.36 11.18 8.75
N HIS A 74 -6.52 11.10 8.07
CA HIS A 74 -7.75 10.68 8.72
C HIS A 74 -7.81 9.14 8.83
N THR A 75 -7.41 8.61 9.98
CA THR A 75 -7.44 7.17 10.26
C THR A 75 -8.22 6.87 11.54
N ARG A 76 -8.83 5.68 11.60
CA ARG A 76 -9.42 5.14 12.84
C ARG A 76 -8.32 4.85 13.87
N LEU A 77 -8.74 4.40 15.06
CA LEU A 77 -7.82 3.89 16.09
C LEU A 77 -6.83 2.89 15.48
N PRO A 78 -5.56 2.91 15.93
CA PRO A 78 -4.56 1.98 15.41
C PRO A 78 -5.01 0.54 15.66
N GLY A 79 -4.89 -0.30 14.62
CA GLY A 79 -5.37 -1.68 14.64
C GLY A 79 -6.77 -1.88 14.05
N LEU A 80 -7.57 -0.81 13.84
CA LEU A 80 -8.81 -0.92 13.06
C LEU A 80 -8.59 -0.49 11.61
N PRO A 81 -9.08 -1.25 10.62
CA PRO A 81 -9.05 -0.83 9.23
C PRO A 81 -9.93 0.39 9.02
N SER A 82 -9.41 1.38 8.28
CA SER A 82 -10.17 2.54 7.83
C SER A 82 -10.47 2.40 6.34
N SER A 83 -11.74 2.57 5.95
CA SER A 83 -12.16 2.46 4.55
C SER A 83 -11.68 3.60 3.65
N ARG A 84 -11.21 4.73 4.22
CA ARG A 84 -10.59 5.87 3.49
C ARG A 84 -11.32 6.33 2.21
N CYS A 85 -12.65 6.21 2.17
CA CYS A 85 -13.48 6.51 0.99
C CYS A 85 -13.14 7.85 0.31
N GLY A 86 -12.96 8.93 1.08
CA GLY A 86 -12.58 10.23 0.49
C GLY A 86 -11.21 10.22 -0.21
N LEU A 87 -10.23 9.48 0.34
CA LEU A 87 -8.91 9.32 -0.28
C LEU A 87 -9.03 8.53 -1.58
N ASP A 88 -9.84 7.46 -1.58
CA ASP A 88 -10.05 6.63 -2.76
C ASP A 88 -10.70 7.41 -3.91
N THR A 89 -11.67 8.29 -3.60
CA THR A 89 -12.27 9.18 -4.59
C THR A 89 -11.26 10.19 -5.15
N VAL A 90 -10.36 10.75 -4.33
CA VAL A 90 -9.32 11.68 -4.83
C VAL A 90 -8.29 10.96 -5.70
N LEU A 91 -8.01 9.69 -5.41
CA LEU A 91 -7.12 8.85 -6.23
C LEU A 91 -7.82 8.32 -7.50
N GLY A 92 -9.16 8.29 -7.49
CA GLY A 92 -10.00 7.68 -8.52
C GLY A 92 -9.88 6.17 -8.52
N ASN A 93 -9.81 5.56 -7.33
CA ASN A 93 -9.78 4.11 -7.15
C ASN A 93 -11.20 3.52 -7.09
N ASP A 94 -12.20 4.33 -6.71
CA ASP A 94 -13.61 3.97 -6.57
C ASP A 94 -14.27 3.54 -7.89
N ASP A 95 -13.77 4.03 -9.02
CA ASP A 95 -14.27 3.66 -10.35
C ASP A 95 -13.58 2.41 -10.94
N THR A 96 -12.54 1.88 -10.28
CA THR A 96 -11.69 0.83 -10.84
C THR A 96 -11.66 -0.40 -9.95
N LEU A 97 -11.79 -1.58 -10.54
CA LEU A 97 -11.59 -2.85 -9.82
C LEU A 97 -10.11 -3.17 -9.71
N ASP A 98 -9.70 -3.59 -8.52
CA ASP A 98 -8.36 -4.07 -8.21
C ASP A 98 -8.34 -5.58 -7.96
N PHE A 99 -7.14 -6.17 -7.92
CA PHE A 99 -6.95 -7.60 -7.65
C PHE A 99 -7.49 -8.00 -6.28
N THR A 100 -7.43 -7.10 -5.30
CA THR A 100 -7.98 -7.32 -3.96
C THR A 100 -9.48 -7.53 -3.98
N ASP A 101 -10.19 -6.96 -4.95
CA ASP A 101 -11.65 -7.11 -5.04
C ASP A 101 -12.05 -8.48 -5.58
N ILE A 102 -11.17 -9.12 -6.36
CA ILE A 102 -11.41 -10.43 -6.98
C ILE A 102 -10.82 -11.56 -6.13
N LEU A 103 -9.63 -11.36 -5.57
CA LEU A 103 -8.86 -12.37 -4.84
C LEU A 103 -8.93 -12.23 -3.31
N ASN A 104 -9.77 -11.31 -2.82
CA ASN A 104 -9.85 -10.85 -1.43
C ASN A 104 -8.60 -10.10 -0.95
N ASP A 105 -8.78 -9.20 0.01
CA ASP A 105 -7.67 -8.54 0.69
C ASP A 105 -6.93 -9.57 1.56
N PRO A 106 -5.59 -9.68 1.48
CA PRO A 106 -4.80 -10.48 2.42
C PRO A 106 -5.12 -10.21 3.90
N GLN A 107 -5.57 -9.00 4.25
CA GLN A 107 -5.97 -8.66 5.62
C GLN A 107 -7.26 -9.36 6.09
N ASP A 108 -8.12 -9.77 5.16
CA ASP A 108 -9.35 -10.50 5.46
C ASP A 108 -9.11 -12.01 5.58
N SER A 109 -7.87 -12.48 5.38
CA SER A 109 -7.54 -13.89 5.54
C SER A 109 -7.69 -14.33 7.01
N PRO A 110 -8.20 -15.55 7.27
CA PRO A 110 -8.37 -16.04 8.65
C PRO A 110 -7.03 -16.21 9.39
N GLU A 111 -5.93 -16.32 8.65
CA GLU A 111 -4.57 -16.41 9.15
C GLU A 111 -3.91 -15.04 9.39
N ALA A 112 -4.58 -13.95 9.00
CA ALA A 112 -4.06 -12.61 9.22
C ALA A 112 -3.90 -12.35 10.73
N PRO A 113 -2.75 -11.80 11.15
CA PRO A 113 -2.51 -11.51 12.56
C PRO A 113 -3.50 -10.46 13.06
N GLN A 114 -4.44 -10.88 13.90
CA GLN A 114 -5.37 -9.99 14.58
C GLN A 114 -4.69 -9.40 15.82
N PHE A 115 -4.19 -8.18 15.69
CA PHE A 115 -3.64 -7.44 16.82
C PHE A 115 -4.77 -6.80 17.63
N ARG A 116 -4.70 -6.86 18.97
CA ARG A 116 -5.66 -6.12 19.79
C ARG A 116 -5.35 -4.64 19.69
N VAL A 117 -6.40 -3.81 19.68
CA VAL A 117 -6.27 -2.35 19.59
C VAL A 117 -5.30 -1.77 20.62
N HIS A 118 -5.30 -2.33 21.84
CA HIS A 118 -4.41 -1.87 22.91
C HIS A 118 -2.93 -2.10 22.57
N ASP A 119 -2.55 -3.28 22.08
CA ASP A 119 -1.17 -3.64 21.72
C ASP A 119 -0.64 -2.68 20.64
N VAL A 120 -1.46 -2.40 19.61
CA VAL A 120 -1.07 -1.50 18.52
C VAL A 120 -0.95 -0.04 19.00
N MET A 121 -1.80 0.37 19.95
CA MET A 121 -1.75 1.71 20.53
C MET A 121 -0.50 1.90 21.40
N GLU A 122 -0.10 0.89 22.18
CA GLU A 122 1.12 0.92 23.00
C GLU A 122 2.38 1.09 22.14
N VAL A 123 2.48 0.33 21.05
CA VAL A 123 3.58 0.48 20.06
C VAL A 123 3.56 1.86 19.42
N LYS A 124 2.37 2.39 19.06
CA LYS A 124 2.24 3.73 18.47
C LYS A 124 2.66 4.84 19.44
N LEU A 125 2.41 4.68 20.73
CA LEU A 125 2.82 5.63 21.77
C LEU A 125 4.25 5.41 22.25
N ALA A 126 4.94 4.38 21.76
CA ALA A 126 6.29 3.97 22.17
C ALA A 126 6.39 3.73 23.69
N ILE A 127 5.35 3.11 24.27
CA ILE A 127 5.30 2.74 25.70
C ILE A 127 5.84 1.30 25.91
N PHE A 128 6.01 0.55 24.83
CA PHE A 128 6.66 -0.76 24.76
C PHE A 128 7.71 -0.80 23.64
#